data_AF-A0AAV0X9M4-F1
#
_entry.id   AF-A0AAV0X9M4-F1
#
_cell.length_a   1.000
_cell.length_b   1.000
_cell.length_c   1.000
_cell.angle_alpha   90.00
_cell.angle_beta   90.00
_cell.angle_gamma   90.00
#
_symmetry.space_group_name_H-M   'P 1'
#
loop_
_entity.id
_entity.type
_entity.pdbx_description
1 polymer ?
#
loop_
_entity_poly.entity_id
_entity_poly.type
_entity_poly.pdbx_seq_one_letter_code
_entity_poly.pdbx_strand_id
1 'polypeptide(L)'
;MKANLRKKICKHKNSQAHLKAQQIIDKGSCEVLPGQFSKLSSLEHETTRKVFRTAYFIAKNQRPYTDLPKLVDLQTVNSLNMGSKYEFFILINLVTV
;
A
#
# COMPACT_ATOMS: atom_id res chain seq x y z
N MET A 1 15.35 54.11 -8.17
CA MET A 1 14.12 53.37 -7.77
C MET A 1 14.20 51.84 -7.90
N LYS A 2 14.77 51.26 -8.97
CA LYS A 2 14.82 49.79 -9.19
C LYS A 2 15.50 48.96 -8.07
N ALA A 3 16.52 49.50 -7.40
CA ALA A 3 17.25 48.79 -6.34
C ALA A 3 16.43 48.54 -5.05
N ASN A 4 15.49 49.45 -4.72
CA ASN A 4 14.65 49.32 -3.53
C ASN A 4 13.60 48.22 -3.72
N LEU A 5 13.03 48.13 -4.93
CA LEU A 5 12.11 47.06 -5.30
C LEU A 5 12.76 45.67 -5.17
N ARG A 6 14.01 45.52 -5.66
CA ARG A 6 14.76 44.26 -5.54
C ARG A 6 14.94 43.82 -4.08
N LYS A 7 15.23 44.76 -3.17
CA LYS A 7 15.35 44.45 -1.73
C LYS A 7 14.01 43.99 -1.13
N LYS A 8 12.90 44.63 -1.50
CA LYS A 8 11.55 44.22 -1.02
C LYS A 8 11.18 42.83 -1.49
N ILE A 9 11.43 42.52 -2.77
CA ILE A 9 11.18 41.18 -3.34
C ILE A 9 12.03 40.11 -2.64
N CYS A 10 13.31 40.39 -2.39
CA CYS A 10 14.20 39.47 -1.69
C CYS A 10 13.73 39.18 -0.25
N LYS A 11 13.29 40.21 0.49
CA LYS A 11 12.72 40.04 1.83
C LYS A 11 11.43 39.22 1.81
N HIS A 12 10.55 39.46 0.84
CA HIS A 12 9.31 38.70 0.70
C HIS A 12 9.57 37.23 0.40
N LYS A 13 10.46 36.91 -0.54
CA LYS A 13 10.84 35.54 -0.91
C LYS A 13 11.30 34.72 0.31
N ASN A 14 12.02 35.36 1.22
CA ASN A 14 12.55 34.73 2.44
C ASN A 14 11.61 34.90 3.65
N SER A 15 10.46 35.55 3.48
CA SER A 15 9.47 35.71 4.54
C SER A 15 8.86 34.36 4.89
N GLN A 16 8.59 34.14 6.17
CA GLN A 16 7.94 32.94 6.67
C GLN A 16 6.59 32.68 6.00
N ALA A 17 5.84 33.74 5.67
CA ALA A 17 4.56 33.61 4.98
C ALA A 17 4.73 33.01 3.57
N HIS A 18 5.73 33.48 2.82
CA HIS A 18 6.02 32.97 1.48
C HIS A 18 6.50 31.52 1.52
N LEU A 19 7.42 31.21 2.44
CA LEU A 19 7.93 29.84 2.62
C LEU A 19 6.81 28.86 2.99
N LYS A 20 5.91 29.25 3.91
CA LYS A 20 4.75 28.42 4.27
C LYS A 20 3.79 28.24 3.11
N ALA A 21 3.47 29.30 2.37
CA ALA A 21 2.62 29.21 1.18
C ALA A 21 3.23 28.27 0.14
N GLN A 22 4.54 28.38 -0.10
CA GLN A 22 5.27 27.50 -1.01
C GLN A 22 5.24 26.04 -0.54
N GLN A 23 5.47 25.76 0.75
CA GLN A 23 5.34 24.41 1.31
C GLN A 23 3.93 23.82 1.15
N ILE A 24 2.87 24.63 1.24
CA ILE A 24 1.49 24.17 1.02
C ILE A 24 1.29 23.79 -0.44
N ILE A 25 1.79 24.61 -1.37
CA ILE A 25 1.73 24.32 -2.82
C ILE A 25 2.53 23.05 -3.14
N ASP A 26 3.75 22.91 -2.61
CA ASP A 26 4.61 21.75 -2.80
C ASP A 26 4.01 20.46 -2.22
N LYS A 27 3.34 20.56 -1.06
CA LYS A 27 2.61 19.42 -0.46
C LYS A 27 1.34 19.08 -1.23
N GLY A 28 0.67 20.08 -1.81
CA GLY A 28 -0.52 19.90 -2.63
C GLY A 28 -0.22 19.28 -4.00
N SER A 29 0.99 19.43 -4.53
CA SER A 29 1.43 18.82 -5.79
C SER A 29 1.95 17.38 -5.62
N CYS A 30 2.29 16.97 -4.40
CA CYS A 30 2.47 15.56 -4.09
C CYS A 30 1.11 14.85 -4.14
N GLU A 31 0.90 14.01 -5.13
CA GLU A 31 -0.22 13.07 -5.22
C GLU A 31 -0.11 11.97 -4.13
N VAL A 32 -0.24 12.37 -2.86
CA VAL A 32 -0.12 11.48 -1.71
C VAL A 32 -1.20 10.41 -1.75
N LEU A 33 -2.42 10.76 -2.17
CA LEU A 33 -3.54 9.82 -2.24
C LEU A 33 -3.34 8.74 -3.31
N PRO A 34 -3.11 9.05 -4.61
CA PRO A 34 -2.85 8.03 -5.64
C PRO A 34 -1.65 7.13 -5.32
N GLY A 35 -0.57 7.72 -4.77
CA GLY A 35 0.61 6.99 -4.33
C GLY A 35 0.31 6.04 -3.16
N GLN A 36 -0.58 6.43 -2.25
CA GLN A 36 -1.05 5.56 -1.16
C GLN A 36 -1.97 4.44 -1.68
N PHE A 37 -2.90 4.75 -2.58
CA PHE A 37 -3.77 3.73 -3.20
C PHE A 37 -2.96 2.67 -3.96
N SER A 38 -1.95 3.09 -4.72
CA SER A 38 -1.06 2.17 -5.42
C SER A 38 -0.32 1.22 -4.46
N LYS A 39 0.12 1.75 -3.31
CA LYS A 39 0.78 0.95 -2.26
C LYS A 39 -0.18 -0.05 -1.62
N LEU A 40 -1.40 0.38 -1.28
CA LEU A 40 -2.42 -0.50 -0.73
C LEU A 40 -2.77 -1.64 -1.70
N SER A 41 -3.02 -1.31 -2.97
CA SER A 41 -3.29 -2.31 -4.01
C SER A 41 -2.11 -3.28 -4.19
N SER A 42 -0.87 -2.79 -4.13
CA SER A 42 0.30 -3.67 -4.23
C SER A 42 0.40 -4.65 -3.05
N LEU A 43 0.01 -4.23 -1.84
CA LEU A 43 0.00 -5.07 -0.65
C LEU A 43 -1.09 -6.15 -0.75
N GLU A 44 -2.31 -5.77 -1.17
CA GLU A 44 -3.43 -6.70 -1.41
C GLU A 44 -3.10 -7.74 -2.49
N HIS A 45 -2.43 -7.33 -3.57
CA HIS A 45 -1.96 -8.25 -4.60
C HIS A 45 -0.89 -9.23 -4.07
N GLU A 46 -0.05 -8.79 -3.14
CA GLU A 46 0.98 -9.63 -2.55
C GLU A 46 0.39 -10.67 -1.60
N THR A 47 -0.54 -10.27 -0.73
CA THR A 47 -1.26 -11.19 0.18
C THR A 47 -2.03 -12.23 -0.64
N THR A 48 -2.83 -11.77 -1.59
CA THR A 48 -3.60 -12.62 -2.50
C THR A 48 -2.72 -13.67 -3.19
N ARG A 49 -1.57 -13.25 -3.74
CA ARG A 49 -0.62 -14.16 -4.41
C ARG A 49 -0.10 -15.27 -3.48
N LYS A 50 0.19 -14.96 -2.22
CA LYS A 50 0.67 -15.96 -1.23
C LYS A 50 -0.41 -16.98 -0.91
N VAL A 51 -1.65 -16.52 -0.73
CA VAL A 51 -2.80 -17.40 -0.49
C VAL A 51 -3.04 -18.33 -1.68
N PHE A 52 -3.08 -17.78 -2.89
CA PHE A 52 -3.24 -18.57 -4.12
C PHE A 52 -2.13 -19.59 -4.30
N ARG A 53 -0.87 -19.25 -3.99
CA ARG A 53 0.24 -20.20 -4.06
C ARG A 53 0.04 -21.38 -3.11
N THR A 54 -0.49 -21.14 -1.92
CA THR A 54 -0.79 -22.18 -0.94
C THR A 54 -1.98 -23.04 -1.38
N ALA A 55 -3.05 -22.41 -1.88
CA ALA A 55 -4.20 -23.14 -2.45
C ALA A 55 -3.80 -23.99 -3.67
N TYR A 56 -2.98 -23.45 -4.56
CA TYR A 56 -2.43 -24.17 -5.71
C TYR A 56 -1.54 -25.34 -5.28
N PHE A 57 -0.72 -25.15 -4.24
CA PHE A 57 0.09 -26.24 -3.67
C PHE A 57 -0.79 -27.39 -3.17
N ILE A 58 -1.92 -27.10 -2.52
CA ILE A 58 -2.88 -28.13 -2.07
C ILE A 58 -3.47 -28.86 -3.28
N ALA A 59 -3.99 -28.11 -4.24
CA ALA A 59 -4.60 -28.66 -5.46
C ALA A 59 -3.63 -29.54 -6.25
N LYS A 60 -2.40 -29.04 -6.46
CA LYS A 60 -1.34 -29.75 -7.19
C LYS A 60 -0.96 -31.07 -6.53
N ASN A 61 -0.96 -31.12 -5.21
CA ASN A 61 -0.65 -32.33 -4.44
C ASN A 61 -1.88 -33.20 -4.14
N GLN A 62 -3.05 -32.90 -4.75
CA GLN A 62 -4.31 -33.62 -4.53
C GLN A 62 -4.69 -33.72 -3.04
N ARG A 63 -4.32 -32.71 -2.25
CA ARG A 63 -4.64 -32.65 -0.82
C ARG A 63 -6.03 -32.02 -0.63
N PRO A 64 -6.76 -32.38 0.43
CA PRO A 64 -8.05 -31.77 0.69
C PRO A 64 -7.88 -30.29 1.08
N TYR A 65 -8.80 -29.43 0.63
CA TYR A 65 -8.80 -28.00 0.98
C TYR A 65 -9.01 -27.71 2.48
N THR A 66 -9.42 -28.72 3.26
CA THR A 66 -9.47 -28.67 4.73
C THR A 66 -8.09 -28.42 5.36
N ASP A 67 -7.00 -28.65 4.62
CA ASP A 67 -5.64 -28.37 5.07
C ASP A 67 -5.20 -26.92 4.87
N LEU A 68 -5.96 -26.13 4.10
CA LEU A 68 -5.60 -24.74 3.80
C LEU A 68 -5.47 -23.87 5.06
N PRO A 69 -6.42 -23.88 6.03
CA PRO A 69 -6.30 -23.08 7.25
C PRO A 69 -5.04 -23.43 8.05
N LYS A 70 -4.75 -24.73 8.18
CA LYS A 70 -3.58 -25.22 8.93
C LYS A 70 -2.26 -24.77 8.29
N LEU A 71 -2.18 -24.78 6.96
CA LEU A 71 -1.01 -24.33 6.22
C LEU A 71 -0.82 -22.80 6.31
N VAL A 72 -1.90 -22.04 6.31
CA VAL A 72 -1.88 -20.58 6.49
C VAL A 72 -1.41 -20.23 7.91
N ASP A 73 -1.92 -20.92 8.92
CA ASP A 73 -1.47 -20.75 10.31
C ASP A 73 0.03 -21.06 10.45
N LEU A 74 0.49 -22.16 9.84
CA LEU A 74 1.91 -22.51 9.82
C LEU A 74 2.78 -21.44 9.15
N GLN A 75 2.34 -20.90 8.00
CA GLN A 75 3.05 -19.82 7.31
C GLN A 75 3.09 -18.55 8.16
N THR A 76 2.00 -18.24 8.86
CA THR A 76 1.90 -17.09 9.77
C THR A 76 2.88 -17.23 10.94
N VAL A 77 2.97 -18.42 11.55
CA VAL A 77 3.97 -18.73 12.59
C VAL A 77 5.41 -18.61 12.06
N ASN A 78 5.63 -18.96 10.80
CA ASN A 78 6.90 -18.76 10.11
C ASN A 78 7.16 -17.30 9.69
N SER A 79 6.48 -16.32 10.29
CA SER A 79 6.64 -14.88 10.04
C SER A 79 6.23 -14.41 8.65
N LEU A 80 5.47 -15.21 7.88
CA LEU A 80 4.89 -14.75 6.62
C LEU A 80 3.60 -13.99 6.91
N ASN A 81 3.53 -12.74 6.45
CA ASN A 81 2.27 -12.00 6.44
C ASN A 81 1.37 -12.57 5.34
N MET A 82 0.36 -13.30 5.78
CA MET A 82 -0.63 -13.97 4.96
C MET A 82 -1.89 -13.10 4.73
N GLY A 83 -1.95 -11.89 5.28
CA GLY A 83 -3.10 -11.00 5.17
C GLY A 83 -4.20 -11.30 6.20
N SER A 84 -5.28 -10.53 6.13
CA SER A 84 -6.40 -10.66 7.06
C SER A 84 -7.26 -11.88 6.72
N LYS A 85 -7.76 -12.58 7.75
CA LYS A 85 -8.58 -13.80 7.63
C LYS A 85 -9.80 -13.69 6.70
N TYR A 86 -10.25 -12.46 6.38
CA TYR A 86 -11.40 -12.19 5.52
C TYR A 86 -11.11 -12.29 4.01
N GLU A 87 -9.88 -12.02 3.55
CA GLU A 87 -9.50 -12.27 2.14
C GLU A 87 -9.51 -13.77 1.81
N PHE A 88 -9.23 -14.62 2.81
CA PHE A 88 -9.22 -16.08 2.68
C PHE A 88 -10.60 -16.67 2.38
N PHE A 89 -11.67 -16.08 2.92
CA PHE A 89 -13.01 -16.62 2.80
C PHE A 89 -13.56 -16.47 1.36
N ILE A 90 -13.18 -15.39 0.66
CA ILE A 90 -13.63 -15.13 -0.71
C ILE A 90 -12.97 -16.12 -1.69
N LEU A 91 -11.69 -16.43 -1.51
CA LEU A 91 -10.96 -17.34 -2.39
C LEU A 91 -11.36 -18.81 -2.23
N ILE A 92 -11.69 -19.24 -1.02
CA ILE A 92 -12.20 -20.60 -0.79
C ILE A 92 -13.54 -20.78 -1.52
N ASN A 93 -14.48 -19.85 -1.35
CA ASN A 93 -15.81 -19.96 -1.96
C ASN A 93 -15.79 -19.95 -3.50
N LEU A 94 -14.87 -19.23 -4.13
CA LEU A 94 -14.73 -19.19 -5.61
C LEU A 94 -14.12 -20.47 -6.21
N VAL A 95 -13.40 -21.28 -5.43
CA VAL A 95 -12.75 -22.52 -5.92
C VAL A 95 -13.59 -23.78 -5.64
N THR A 96 -14.56 -23.70 -4.73
CA THR A 96 -15.50 -24.80 -4.41
C THR A 96 -16.80 -24.83 -5.23
N VAL A 97 -16.98 -23.93 -6.22
CA VAL A 97 -18.09 -23.99 -7.19
C VAL A 97 -17.62 -24.60 -8.50
#